data_AF-A0A402BDT2-F1
#
_entry.id   AF-A0A402BDT2-F1
#
_cell.length_a   1.000
_cell.length_b   1.000
_cell.length_c   1.000
_cell.angle_alpha   90.00
_cell.angle_beta   90.00
_cell.angle_gamma   90.00
#
_symmetry.space_group_name_H-M   'P 1'
#
loop_
_entity.id
_entity.type
_entity.pdbx_description
1 polymer ?
#
loop_
_entity_poly.entity_id
_entity_poly.type
_entity_poly.pdbx_seq_one_letter_code
_entity_poly.pdbx_strand_id
1 'polypeptide(L)'
;MSKRKKRKKGTSLPPHILFPLEAVKMLKDALRLVDETFARNTELLPNLELGRETLAHLKTKVDAMLQGEDWNKEMPFDYNELHILSAAIQMYLVELSLSGNAQLMPTCLRLCKQFSAVIASCHTTMRDSV
;
A
#
# COMPACT_ATOMS: atom_id res chain seq x y z
N MET A 1 -21.31 -41.25 10.92
CA MET A 1 -20.93 -40.19 11.88
C MET A 1 -19.88 -39.27 11.26
N SER A 2 -20.30 -38.14 10.71
CA SER A 2 -19.44 -37.22 9.95
C SER A 2 -18.68 -36.27 10.87
N LYS A 3 -17.36 -36.47 10.99
CA LYS A 3 -16.47 -35.55 11.71
C LYS A 3 -16.27 -34.27 10.87
N ARG A 4 -17.06 -33.23 11.14
CA ARG A 4 -16.84 -31.87 10.62
C ARG A 4 -15.49 -31.36 11.13
N LYS A 5 -14.48 -31.36 10.25
CA LYS A 5 -13.17 -30.75 10.46
C LYS A 5 -13.37 -29.23 10.58
N LYS A 6 -13.40 -28.69 11.80
CA LYS A 6 -13.32 -27.25 12.05
C LYS A 6 -12.00 -26.74 11.47
N ARG A 7 -12.05 -26.10 10.31
CA ARG A 7 -10.94 -25.27 9.81
C ARG A 7 -10.73 -24.16 10.84
N LYS A 8 -9.66 -24.28 11.63
CA LYS A 8 -9.15 -23.15 12.40
C LYS A 8 -8.82 -22.06 11.38
N LYS A 9 -9.62 -20.99 11.33
CA LYS A 9 -9.18 -19.72 10.75
C LYS A 9 -7.95 -19.33 11.55
N GLY A 10 -6.76 -19.60 11.03
CA GLY A 10 -5.57 -18.97 11.56
C GLY A 10 -5.79 -17.47 11.40
N THR A 11 -5.83 -16.76 12.52
CA THR A 11 -5.53 -15.33 12.56
C THR A 11 -4.10 -15.18 12.07
N SER A 12 -3.89 -15.20 10.75
CA SER A 12 -2.66 -14.69 10.18
C SER A 12 -2.67 -13.21 10.48
N LEU A 13 -1.80 -12.78 11.38
CA LEU A 13 -1.38 -11.39 11.48
C LEU A 13 -1.25 -10.82 10.06
N PRO A 14 -1.66 -9.56 9.81
CA PRO A 14 -1.48 -8.96 8.49
C PRO A 14 -0.02 -9.17 8.07
N PRO A 15 0.23 -9.65 6.85
CA PRO A 15 1.58 -10.01 6.43
C PRO A 15 2.45 -8.77 6.57
N HIS A 16 3.40 -8.81 7.49
CA HIS A 16 4.40 -7.76 7.67
C HIS A 16 4.97 -7.40 6.29
N ILE A 17 4.77 -6.15 5.86
CA ILE A 17 5.26 -5.72 4.56
C ILE A 17 6.72 -5.33 4.76
N LEU A 18 7.62 -6.15 4.21
CA LEU A 18 9.04 -5.83 4.15
C LEU A 18 9.28 -4.89 2.97
N PHE A 19 9.98 -3.80 3.21
CA PHE A 19 10.28 -2.77 2.21
C PHE A 19 11.78 -2.76 1.91
N PRO A 20 12.27 -3.62 0.99
CA PRO A 20 13.63 -3.48 0.49
C PRO A 20 13.81 -2.10 -0.15
N LEU A 21 15.05 -1.64 -0.26
CA LEU A 21 15.37 -0.30 -0.79
C LEU A 21 14.69 -0.04 -2.16
N GLU A 22 14.64 -1.02 -3.05
CA GLU A 22 13.97 -0.89 -4.35
C GLU A 22 12.47 -0.66 -4.20
N ALA A 23 11.83 -1.28 -3.21
CA ALA A 23 10.42 -1.05 -2.90
C ALA A 23 10.20 0.37 -2.36
N VAL A 24 11.09 0.87 -1.49
CA VAL A 24 10.97 2.25 -0.97
C VAL A 24 11.15 3.29 -2.08
N LYS A 25 12.14 3.11 -2.97
CA LYS A 25 12.32 3.97 -4.15
C LYS A 25 11.09 3.95 -5.05
N MET A 26 10.54 2.76 -5.31
CA MET A 26 9.32 2.59 -6.08
C MET A 26 8.13 3.29 -5.43
N LEU A 27 7.97 3.19 -4.11
CA LEU A 27 6.90 3.89 -3.39
C LEU A 27 7.01 5.40 -3.55
N LYS A 28 8.22 5.96 -3.49
CA LYS A 28 8.43 7.39 -3.73
C LYS A 28 7.96 7.82 -5.12
N ASP A 29 8.34 7.06 -6.14
CA ASP A 29 7.92 7.35 -7.52
C ASP A 29 6.40 7.18 -7.69
N ALA A 30 5.82 6.15 -7.09
CA ALA A 30 4.38 5.88 -7.11
C ALA A 30 3.58 7.00 -6.42
N LEU A 31 4.02 7.49 -5.26
CA LEU A 31 3.37 8.58 -4.54
C LEU A 31 3.44 9.90 -5.32
N ARG A 32 4.50 10.12 -6.11
CA ARG A 32 4.56 11.27 -7.02
C ARG A 32 3.42 11.25 -8.04
N LEU A 33 3.05 10.09 -8.58
CA LEU A 33 1.93 9.98 -9.53
C LEU A 33 0.59 10.35 -8.87
N VAL A 34 0.39 9.99 -7.60
CA VAL A 34 -0.80 10.39 -6.84
C VAL A 34 -0.82 11.90 -6.62
N ASP A 35 0.32 12.48 -6.26
CA ASP A 35 0.47 13.93 -6.04
C ASP A 35 0.14 14.72 -7.32
N GLU A 36 0.69 14.29 -8.46
CA GLU A 36 0.37 14.86 -9.76
C GLU A 36 -1.12 14.73 -10.10
N THR A 37 -1.74 13.60 -9.75
CA THR A 37 -3.17 13.37 -9.99
C THR A 37 -4.02 14.30 -9.12
N PHE A 38 -3.69 14.46 -7.84
CA PHE A 38 -4.37 15.42 -6.97
C PHE A 38 -4.15 16.87 -7.41
N ALA A 39 -2.97 17.22 -7.93
CA ALA A 39 -2.69 18.57 -8.42
C ALA A 39 -3.44 18.90 -9.71
N ARG A 40 -3.64 17.93 -10.60
CA ARG A 40 -4.36 18.10 -11.86
C ARG A 40 -5.87 17.97 -11.71
N ASN A 41 -6.35 17.39 -10.61
CA ASN A 41 -7.77 17.22 -10.39
C ASN A 41 -8.45 18.56 -10.13
N THR A 42 -9.35 18.95 -11.04
CA THR A 42 -10.16 20.17 -10.96
C THR A 42 -11.55 19.92 -10.38
N GLU A 43 -11.91 18.66 -10.13
CA GLU A 43 -13.20 18.26 -9.57
C GLU A 43 -13.17 18.29 -8.03
N LEU A 44 -14.31 18.63 -7.44
CA LEU A 44 -14.51 18.55 -6.00
C LEU A 44 -14.74 17.10 -5.58
N LEU A 45 -13.66 16.37 -5.29
CA LEU A 45 -13.76 15.04 -4.71
C LEU A 45 -14.04 15.12 -3.20
N PRO A 46 -14.92 14.25 -2.68
CA PRO A 46 -15.13 14.15 -1.23
C PRO A 46 -13.82 13.74 -0.55
N ASN A 47 -13.49 14.40 0.56
CA ASN A 47 -12.30 14.14 1.37
C ASN A 47 -10.96 14.33 0.63
N LEU A 48 -10.92 15.14 -0.43
CA LEU A 48 -9.68 15.42 -1.16
C LEU A 48 -8.58 15.98 -0.24
N GLU A 49 -8.93 16.90 0.65
CA GLU A 49 -7.99 17.50 1.62
C GLU A 49 -7.40 16.45 2.57
N LEU A 50 -8.24 15.54 3.10
CA LEU A 50 -7.75 14.41 3.90
C LEU A 50 -6.81 13.51 3.09
N GLY A 51 -7.11 13.29 1.81
CA GLY A 51 -6.24 12.58 0.89
C GLY A 51 -4.88 13.26 0.72
N ARG A 52 -4.85 14.60 0.56
CA ARG A 52 -3.62 15.39 0.46
C ARG A 52 -2.79 15.34 1.74
N GLU A 53 -3.42 15.47 2.89
CA GLU A 53 -2.75 15.37 4.20
C GLU A 53 -2.13 13.98 4.39
N THR A 54 -2.90 12.93 4.10
CA THR A 54 -2.41 11.55 4.19
C THR A 54 -1.26 11.30 3.22
N LEU A 55 -1.34 11.83 2.00
CA LEU A 55 -0.27 11.74 1.01
C LEU A 55 1.00 12.48 1.47
N ALA A 56 0.86 13.68 2.03
CA ALA A 56 2.01 14.43 2.56
C ALA A 56 2.71 13.65 3.67
N HIS A 57 1.94 13.08 4.60
CA HIS A 57 2.47 12.25 5.68
C HIS A 57 3.18 10.99 5.14
N LEU A 58 2.60 10.32 4.15
CA LEU A 58 3.21 9.18 3.47
C LEU A 58 4.54 9.54 2.80
N LYS A 59 4.61 10.68 2.11
CA LYS A 59 5.86 11.16 1.49
C LYS A 59 6.94 11.36 2.54
N THR A 60 6.62 11.97 3.68
CA THR A 60 7.56 12.12 4.80
C THR A 60 8.00 10.77 5.35
N LYS A 61 7.08 9.81 5.55
CA LYS A 61 7.43 8.45 6.01
C LYS A 61 8.36 7.75 5.03
N VAL A 62 8.07 7.77 3.73
CA VAL A 62 8.89 7.14 2.69
C VAL A 62 10.25 7.83 2.56
N ASP A 63 10.32 9.16 2.66
CA ASP A 63 11.59 9.87 2.67
C ASP A 63 12.43 9.54 3.92
N ALA A 64 11.79 9.36 5.08
CA ALA A 64 12.47 8.90 6.29
C ALA A 64 12.99 7.46 6.15
N MET A 65 12.24 6.57 5.49
CA MET A 65 12.76 5.25 5.11
C MET A 65 13.99 5.43 4.22
N LEU A 66 13.93 6.36 3.25
CA LEU A 66 15.03 6.62 2.31
C LEU A 66 16.33 7.10 2.94
N GLN A 67 16.25 7.72 4.12
CA GLN A 67 17.40 8.25 4.84
C GLN A 67 17.87 7.31 5.95
N GLY A 68 17.10 6.28 6.28
CA GLY A 68 17.42 5.32 7.32
C GLY A 68 18.60 4.41 6.94
N GLU A 69 19.42 4.06 7.93
CA GLU A 69 20.45 3.03 7.76
C GLU A 69 19.84 1.61 7.81
N ASP A 70 18.68 1.44 8.44
CA ASP A 70 17.99 0.16 8.62
C ASP A 70 16.65 0.10 7.86
N TRP A 71 16.75 -0.34 6.61
CA TRP A 71 15.65 -0.53 5.65
C TRP A 71 14.73 -1.71 5.99
N ASN A 72 15.16 -2.58 6.90
CA ASN A 72 14.39 -3.75 7.31
C ASN A 72 13.52 -3.49 8.53
N LYS A 73 13.47 -2.24 9.02
CA LYS A 73 12.62 -1.86 10.13
C LYS A 73 11.16 -1.82 9.72
N GLU A 74 10.31 -2.43 10.54
CA GLU A 74 8.86 -2.40 10.35
C GLU A 74 8.35 -0.96 10.44
N MET A 75 7.63 -0.52 9.39
CA MET A 75 7.00 0.79 9.37
C MET A 75 5.48 0.64 9.51
N PRO A 76 4.88 1.19 10.57
CA PRO A 76 3.44 1.15 10.74
C PRO A 76 2.77 2.11 9.76
N PHE A 77 1.82 1.57 9.00
CA PHE A 77 0.90 2.33 8.18
C PHE A 77 -0.52 2.20 8.72
N ASP A 78 -1.23 3.31 8.79
CA ASP A 78 -2.65 3.31 9.11
C ASP A 78 -3.50 2.89 7.90
N TYR A 79 -4.82 2.78 8.12
CA TYR A 79 -5.74 2.31 7.09
C TYR A 79 -5.82 3.24 5.87
N ASN A 80 -5.83 4.56 6.06
CA ASN A 80 -5.89 5.52 4.96
C ASN A 80 -4.57 5.52 4.17
N GLU A 81 -3.46 5.44 4.89
CA GLU A 81 -2.11 5.31 4.32
C GLU A 81 -2.00 4.05 3.45
N LEU A 82 -2.50 2.91 3.92
CA LEU A 82 -2.53 1.66 3.16
C LEU A 82 -3.35 1.79 1.86
N HIS A 83 -4.49 2.48 1.89
CA HIS A 83 -5.31 2.71 0.70
C HIS A 83 -4.61 3.61 -0.33
N ILE A 84 -4.00 4.71 0.11
CA ILE A 84 -3.24 5.58 -0.79
C ILE A 84 -2.03 4.83 -1.38
N LEU A 85 -1.30 4.07 -0.57
CA LEU A 85 -0.18 3.25 -1.05
C LEU A 85 -0.64 2.20 -2.07
N SER A 86 -1.76 1.53 -1.81
CA SER A 86 -2.34 0.56 -2.74
C SER A 86 -2.71 1.23 -4.07
N ALA A 87 -3.37 2.39 -4.04
CA ALA A 87 -3.71 3.15 -5.23
C ALA A 87 -2.47 3.61 -6.00
N ALA A 88 -1.47 4.15 -5.29
CA ALA A 88 -0.20 4.61 -5.85
C ALA A 88 0.51 3.49 -6.62
N ILE A 89 0.61 2.29 -6.02
CA ILE A 89 1.29 1.16 -6.66
C ILE A 89 0.50 0.66 -7.86
N GLN A 90 -0.83 0.65 -7.81
CA GLN A 90 -1.65 0.30 -8.98
C GLN A 90 -1.45 1.29 -10.13
N MET A 91 -1.43 2.60 -9.85
CA MET A 91 -1.11 3.63 -10.84
C MET A 91 0.29 3.43 -11.42
N TYR A 92 1.28 3.16 -10.57
CA TYR A 92 2.65 2.89 -11.00
C TYR A 92 2.77 1.62 -11.84
N LEU A 93 1.99 0.57 -11.55
CA LEU A 93 1.96 -0.65 -12.37
C LEU A 93 1.45 -0.36 -13.79
N VAL A 94 0.42 0.48 -13.92
CA VAL A 94 -0.07 0.95 -15.22
C VAL A 94 1.02 1.73 -15.94
N GLU A 95 1.68 2.68 -15.26
CA GLU A 95 2.79 3.45 -15.82
C GLU A 95 3.95 2.55 -16.31
N LEU A 96 4.34 1.55 -15.52
CA LEU A 96 5.37 0.58 -15.91
C LEU A 96 4.96 -0.24 -17.15
N SER A 97 3.67 -0.62 -17.24
CA SER A 97 3.16 -1.38 -18.38
C SER A 97 3.17 -0.57 -19.68
N LEU A 98 2.97 0.75 -19.58
CA LEU A 98 2.99 1.66 -20.73
C LEU A 98 4.41 2.08 -21.14
N SER A 99 5.32 2.22 -20.18
CA SER A 99 6.72 2.62 -20.41
C SER A 99 7.64 1.46 -20.85
N GLY A 100 7.15 0.22 -20.84
CA GLY A 100 7.95 -0.97 -21.21
C GLY A 100 9.02 -1.36 -20.18
N ASN A 101 8.98 -0.78 -18.97
CA ASN A 101 9.99 -1.00 -17.95
C ASN A 101 9.68 -2.26 -17.09
N ALA A 102 9.88 -3.42 -17.70
CA ALA A 102 9.48 -4.71 -17.11
C ALA A 102 10.25 -5.12 -15.84
N GLN A 103 11.41 -4.50 -15.56
CA GLN A 103 12.27 -4.92 -14.44
C GLN A 103 11.64 -4.67 -13.07
N LEU A 104 10.81 -3.63 -12.94
CA LEU A 104 10.16 -3.26 -11.69
C LEU A 104 8.79 -3.92 -11.49
N MET A 105 8.20 -4.50 -12.54
CA MET A 105 6.88 -5.12 -12.48
C MET A 105 6.75 -6.22 -11.42
N PRO A 106 7.72 -7.15 -11.22
CA PRO A 106 7.59 -8.20 -10.21
C PRO A 106 7.50 -7.64 -8.79
N THR A 107 8.29 -6.61 -8.47
CA THR A 107 8.26 -5.93 -7.17
C THR A 107 6.93 -5.19 -6.97
N CYS A 108 6.48 -4.47 -7.99
CA CYS A 108 5.21 -3.76 -7.98
C CYS A 108 4.02 -4.71 -7.75
N LEU A 109 3.97 -5.83 -8.49
CA LEU A 109 2.96 -6.87 -8.33
C LEU A 109 2.98 -7.52 -6.95
N ARG A 110 4.17 -7.75 -6.38
CA ARG A 110 4.31 -8.30 -5.02
C ARG A 110 3.74 -7.33 -3.99
N LEU A 111 4.09 -6.05 -4.06
CA LEU A 111 3.56 -5.02 -3.16
C LEU A 111 2.04 -4.89 -3.29
N CYS A 112 1.49 -4.85 -4.52
CA CYS A 112 0.05 -4.86 -4.75
C CYS A 112 -0.66 -6.00 -4.01
N LYS A 113 -0.12 -7.22 -4.10
CA LYS A 113 -0.67 -8.40 -3.40
C LYS A 113 -0.59 -8.26 -1.89
N GLN A 114 0.52 -7.75 -1.37
CA GLN A 114 0.71 -7.54 0.08
C GLN A 114 -0.28 -6.50 0.62
N PHE A 115 -0.37 -5.32 0.01
CA PHE A 115 -1.32 -4.28 0.44
C PHE A 115 -2.77 -4.74 0.34
N SER A 116 -3.14 -5.43 -0.76
CA SER A 116 -4.50 -5.98 -0.92
C SER A 116 -4.85 -6.98 0.19
N ALA A 117 -3.89 -7.83 0.58
CA ALA A 117 -4.08 -8.79 1.66
C ALA A 117 -4.23 -8.09 3.02
N VAL A 118 -3.42 -7.07 3.31
CA VAL A 118 -3.51 -6.30 4.55
C VAL A 118 -4.87 -5.58 4.64
N ILE A 119 -5.27 -4.86 3.59
CA ILE A 119 -6.56 -4.15 3.55
C ILE A 119 -7.73 -5.13 3.74
N ALA A 120 -7.72 -6.28 3.05
CA ALA A 120 -8.76 -7.30 3.19
C ALA A 120 -8.84 -7.88 4.62
N SER A 121 -7.70 -8.02 5.30
CA SER A 121 -7.65 -8.50 6.68
C SER A 121 -8.25 -7.50 7.68
N CYS A 122 -8.06 -6.19 7.45
CA CYS A 122 -8.68 -5.13 8.25
C CYS A 122 -10.21 -5.11 8.13
N HIS A 123 -10.76 -5.48 6.96
CA HIS A 123 -12.20 -5.56 6.75
C HIS A 123 -12.86 -6.77 7.43
N THR A 124 -12.13 -7.86 7.66
CA THR A 124 -12.69 -9.08 8.24
C THR A 124 -12.79 -9.00 9.76
N THR A 125 -11.90 -8.28 10.43
CA THR A 125 -11.95 -8.04 11.89
C THR A 125 -13.10 -7.13 12.32
N MET A 126 -13.67 -6.31 11.43
CA MET A 126 -14.84 -5.49 11.76
C MET A 126 -16.18 -6.22 11.66
N ARG A 127 -16.25 -7.39 10.99
CA ARG A 127 -17.51 -8.16 10.85
C ARG A 127 -17.74 -9.21 11.94
N ASP A 128 -16.69 -9.63 12.63
CA ASP A 128 -16.78 -10.66 13.68
C ASP A 128 -17.04 -10.06 15.09
N SER A 129 -17.38 -8.76 15.18
CA SER A 129 -17.65 -8.02 16.44
C SER A 129 -19.11 -7.59 16.63
N VAL A 130 -20.07 -8.17 15.91
CA VAL A 130 -21.52 -7.93 16.04
C VAL A 130 -22.26 -9.20 16.41
#